data_AF-A0A9L0JJQ5-F1
#
_entry.id   AF-A0A9L0JJQ5-F1
#
_cell.length_a   1.000
_cell.length_b   1.000
_cell.length_c   1.000
_cell.angle_alpha   90.00
_cell.angle_beta   90.00
_cell.angle_gamma   90.00
#
_symmetry.space_group_name_H-M   'P 1'
#
loop_
_entity.id
_entity.type
_entity.pdbx_description
1 polymer ?
#
loop_
_entity_poly.entity_id
_entity_poly.type
_entity_poly.pdbx_seq_one_letter_code
_entity_poly.pdbx_strand_id
1 'polypeptide(L)'
;MRTMYLILQEPRNKKTAVEEQLVQEVERLKAKVETGKACFLEKYKECQRLHKQIRQLRAAALDQNFDLSKRLSENKIIYDALQREKENMERENDLLKRENSRLLSYMGLDFDSLPYQAPTSDQGGAGQNPRLVYGNPYSGIQESSAPGQLSIKKCPTCNSDLADDIFDPTLEQQHMQSLCLNCPICDKVFPAKEKQIFEDHVFCHTL
;
A
#
# COMPACT_ATOMS: atom_id res chain seq x y z
N MET A 1 115.46 0.75 -19.48
CA MET A 1 114.34 0.27 -20.32
C MET A 1 113.09 -0.05 -19.50
N ARG A 2 113.13 -0.96 -18.51
CA ARG A 2 111.94 -1.35 -17.69
C ARG A 2 111.27 -0.20 -16.93
N THR A 3 112.04 0.74 -16.40
CA THR A 3 111.52 1.86 -15.57
C THR A 3 110.77 2.92 -16.38
N MET A 4 111.19 3.20 -17.63
CA MET A 4 110.45 4.14 -18.50
C MET A 4 109.11 3.57 -18.97
N TYR A 5 109.01 2.24 -19.14
CA TYR A 5 107.78 1.59 -19.60
C TYR A 5 106.66 1.65 -18.55
N LEU A 6 107.02 1.56 -17.26
CA LEU A 6 106.06 1.64 -16.15
C LEU A 6 105.48 3.05 -15.97
N ILE A 7 106.31 4.09 -16.12
CA ILE A 7 105.88 5.50 -16.01
C ILE A 7 104.89 5.90 -17.12
N LEU A 8 105.00 5.30 -18.30
CA LEU A 8 104.09 5.54 -19.43
C LEU A 8 102.79 4.70 -19.36
N GLN A 9 102.78 3.58 -18.64
CA GLN A 9 101.61 2.70 -18.50
C GLN A 9 100.64 3.13 -17.39
N GLU A 10 101.14 3.71 -16.28
CA GLU A 10 100.29 4.19 -15.18
C GLU A 10 99.22 5.23 -15.59
N PRO A 11 99.53 6.27 -16.40
CA PRO A 11 98.54 7.25 -16.81
C PRO A 11 97.48 6.64 -17.75
N ARG A 12 97.87 5.68 -18.58
CA ARG A 12 96.96 4.97 -19.49
C ARG A 12 95.98 4.09 -18.72
N ASN A 13 96.44 3.33 -17.73
CA ASN A 13 95.56 2.50 -16.90
C ASN A 13 94.57 3.32 -16.07
N LYS A 14 94.99 4.48 -15.55
CA LYS A 14 94.08 5.41 -14.84
C LYS A 14 93.02 5.98 -15.77
N LYS A 15 93.39 6.33 -17.01
CA LYS A 15 92.46 6.84 -18.02
C LYS A 15 91.42 5.79 -18.42
N THR A 16 91.84 4.54 -18.68
CA THR A 16 90.90 3.46 -19.02
C THR A 16 89.95 3.12 -17.88
N ALA A 17 90.42 3.16 -16.62
CA ALA A 17 89.55 2.94 -15.46
C ALA A 17 88.46 4.02 -15.32
N VAL A 18 88.80 5.28 -15.59
CA VAL A 18 87.83 6.39 -15.59
C VAL A 18 86.82 6.24 -16.74
N GLU A 19 87.29 5.83 -17.93
CA GLU A 19 86.41 5.58 -19.08
C GLU A 19 85.41 4.44 -18.79
N GLU A 20 85.85 3.33 -18.20
CA GLU A 20 84.98 2.22 -17.80
C GLU A 20 83.94 2.66 -16.75
N GLN A 21 84.34 3.47 -15.77
CA GLN A 21 83.44 3.99 -14.75
C GLN A 21 82.37 4.93 -15.36
N LEU A 22 82.76 5.75 -16.34
CA LEU A 22 81.85 6.61 -17.07
C LEU A 22 80.85 5.80 -17.91
N VAL A 23 81.32 4.74 -18.58
CA VAL A 23 80.46 3.83 -19.37
C VAL A 23 79.43 3.13 -18.47
N GLN A 24 79.84 2.62 -17.31
CA GLN A 24 78.92 2.04 -16.33
C GLN A 24 77.87 3.04 -15.85
N GLU A 25 78.27 4.28 -15.57
CA GLU A 25 77.36 5.33 -15.13
C GLU A 25 76.35 5.72 -16.22
N VAL A 26 76.80 5.80 -17.49
CA VAL A 26 75.92 6.05 -18.64
C VAL A 26 74.88 4.93 -18.78
N GLU A 27 75.28 3.66 -18.71
CA GLU A 27 74.35 2.53 -18.78
C GLU A 27 73.37 2.55 -17.58
N ARG A 28 73.86 2.88 -16.38
CA ARG A 28 73.02 3.02 -15.17
C ARG A 28 71.99 4.15 -15.32
N LEU A 29 72.38 5.29 -15.89
CA LEU A 29 71.48 6.41 -16.16
C LEU A 29 70.47 6.08 -17.26
N LYS A 30 70.91 5.42 -18.33
CA LYS A 30 70.06 4.95 -19.42
C LYS A 30 68.97 4.00 -18.91
N ALA A 31 69.33 3.04 -18.06
CA ALA A 31 68.36 2.16 -17.42
C ALA A 31 67.33 2.92 -16.54
N LYS A 32 67.79 3.92 -15.77
CA LYS A 32 66.88 4.80 -15.00
C LYS A 32 65.93 5.59 -15.89
N VAL A 33 66.42 6.13 -17.01
CA VAL A 33 65.61 6.88 -17.98
C VAL A 33 64.54 5.98 -18.60
N GLU A 34 64.90 4.77 -19.04
CA GLU A 34 63.93 3.83 -19.62
C GLU A 34 62.88 3.38 -18.60
N THR A 35 63.29 3.13 -17.35
CA THR A 35 62.36 2.82 -16.25
C THR A 35 61.40 3.99 -16.00
N GLY A 36 61.92 5.22 -16.00
CA GLY A 36 61.11 6.43 -15.83
C GLY A 36 60.10 6.64 -16.97
N LYS A 37 60.51 6.41 -18.21
CA LYS A 37 59.63 6.49 -19.39
C LYS A 37 58.49 5.47 -19.30
N ALA A 38 58.79 4.22 -18.94
CA ALA A 38 57.79 3.18 -18.76
C ALA A 38 56.79 3.55 -17.66
N CYS A 39 57.29 4.03 -16.51
CA CYS A 39 56.44 4.50 -15.41
C CYS A 39 55.51 5.65 -15.85
N PHE A 40 56.05 6.64 -16.55
CA PHE A 40 55.28 7.79 -17.04
C PHE A 40 54.17 7.37 -18.00
N LEU A 41 54.48 6.46 -18.94
CA LEU A 41 53.50 5.97 -19.91
C LEU A 41 52.32 5.26 -19.23
N GLU A 42 52.60 4.43 -18.23
CA GLU A 42 51.55 3.76 -17.45
C GLU A 42 50.70 4.76 -16.65
N LYS A 43 51.32 5.77 -16.03
CA LYS A 43 50.59 6.84 -15.35
C LYS A 43 49.72 7.66 -16.31
N TYR A 44 50.18 7.90 -17.53
CA TYR A 44 49.41 8.59 -18.55
C TYR A 44 48.16 7.82 -18.97
N LYS A 45 48.29 6.50 -19.23
CA LYS A 45 47.14 5.63 -19.53
C LYS A 45 46.13 5.60 -18.39
N GLU A 46 46.60 5.50 -17.15
CA GLU A 46 45.73 5.51 -15.98
C GLU A 46 44.98 6.84 -15.83
N CYS A 47 45.65 7.96 -16.04
CA CYS A 47 45.01 9.28 -16.06
C CYS A 47 43.92 9.37 -17.14
N GLN A 48 44.19 8.85 -18.34
CA GLN A 48 43.20 8.81 -19.42
C GLN A 48 41.98 7.95 -19.05
N ARG A 49 42.21 6.79 -18.42
CA ARG A 49 41.16 5.89 -17.94
C ARG A 49 40.28 6.58 -16.89
N LEU A 50 40.90 7.22 -15.88
CA LEU A 50 40.20 7.97 -14.84
C LEU A 50 39.40 9.14 -15.43
N HIS A 51 39.96 9.89 -16.38
CA HIS A 51 39.21 10.95 -17.07
C HIS A 51 37.98 10.44 -17.83
N LYS A 52 38.04 9.24 -18.41
CA LYS A 52 36.87 8.63 -19.04
C LYS A 52 35.82 8.25 -18.00
N GLN A 53 36.24 7.64 -16.89
CA GLN A 53 35.33 7.27 -15.79
C GLN A 53 34.66 8.48 -15.17
N ILE A 54 35.40 9.56 -14.90
CA ILE A 54 34.85 10.80 -14.35
C ILE A 54 33.79 11.38 -15.30
N ARG A 55 34.04 11.39 -16.61
CA ARG A 55 33.05 11.87 -17.58
C ARG A 55 31.79 11.03 -17.60
N GLN A 56 31.93 9.70 -17.56
CA GLN A 56 30.80 8.78 -17.52
C GLN A 56 29.98 8.94 -16.24
N LEU A 57 30.63 9.01 -15.06
CA LEU A 57 29.95 9.24 -13.79
C LEU A 57 29.21 10.59 -13.79
N ARG A 58 29.84 11.66 -14.28
CA ARG A 58 29.20 12.97 -14.35
C ARG A 58 27.96 12.95 -15.26
N ALA A 59 28.05 12.30 -16.41
CA ALA A 59 26.91 12.17 -17.33
C ALA A 59 25.76 11.38 -16.68
N ALA A 60 26.05 10.23 -16.07
CA ALA A 60 25.05 9.43 -15.37
C ALA A 60 24.41 10.18 -14.19
N ALA A 61 25.21 10.91 -13.41
CA ALA A 61 24.70 11.70 -12.29
C ALA A 61 23.82 12.87 -12.76
N LEU A 62 24.15 13.51 -13.89
CA LEU A 62 23.31 14.56 -14.46
C LEU A 62 21.97 14.00 -14.96
N ASP A 63 21.99 12.87 -15.64
CA ASP A 63 20.80 12.20 -16.15
C ASP A 63 19.86 11.77 -15.00
N GLN A 64 20.43 11.13 -13.96
CA GLN A 64 19.67 10.75 -12.77
C GLN A 64 19.08 11.97 -12.03
N ASN A 65 19.84 13.05 -11.87
CA ASN A 65 19.32 14.26 -11.24
C ASN A 65 18.19 14.90 -12.06
N PHE A 66 18.29 14.84 -13.39
CA PHE A 66 17.23 15.33 -14.27
C PHE A 66 15.95 14.51 -14.11
N ASP A 67 16.03 13.17 -14.15
CA ASP A 67 14.89 12.28 -13.94
C ASP A 67 14.24 12.49 -12.56
N LEU A 68 15.06 12.54 -11.50
CA LEU A 68 14.56 12.78 -10.14
C LEU A 68 13.87 14.14 -10.01
N SER A 69 14.43 15.19 -10.62
CA SER A 69 13.84 16.54 -10.61
C SER A 69 12.49 16.55 -11.33
N LYS A 70 12.39 15.86 -12.48
CA LYS A 70 11.14 15.71 -13.22
C LYS A 70 10.08 15.00 -12.38
N ARG A 71 10.40 13.83 -11.83
CA ARG A 71 9.48 13.05 -10.98
C ARG A 71 9.04 13.84 -9.73
N LEU A 72 9.94 14.62 -9.14
CA LEU A 72 9.62 15.47 -8.01
C LEU A 72 8.64 16.58 -8.38
N SER A 73 8.79 17.18 -9.57
CA SER A 73 7.84 18.18 -10.08
C SER A 73 6.46 17.58 -10.37
N GLU A 74 6.40 16.38 -10.95
CA GLU A 74 5.16 15.65 -11.21
C GLU A 74 4.46 15.29 -9.89
N ASN A 75 5.20 14.76 -8.92
CA ASN A 75 4.67 14.46 -7.59
C ASN A 75 4.13 15.70 -6.87
N LYS A 76 4.77 16.86 -7.04
CA LYS A 76 4.26 18.11 -6.48
C LYS A 76 2.90 18.48 -7.07
N ILE A 77 2.73 18.37 -8.39
CA ILE A 77 1.45 18.64 -9.06
C ILE A 77 0.36 17.70 -8.52
N ILE A 78 0.67 16.41 -8.38
CA ILE A 78 -0.26 15.41 -7.85
C ILE A 78 -0.63 15.73 -6.39
N TYR A 79 0.36 16.05 -5.56
CA TYR A 79 0.14 16.42 -4.17
C TYR A 79 -0.79 17.63 -4.05
N ASP A 80 -0.53 18.69 -4.84
CA ASP A 80 -1.35 19.90 -4.83
C ASP A 80 -2.80 19.60 -5.27
N ALA A 81 -3.00 18.68 -6.23
CA ALA A 81 -4.33 18.24 -6.66
C ALA A 81 -5.05 17.44 -5.56
N LEU A 82 -4.36 16.49 -4.93
CA LEU A 82 -4.92 15.69 -3.83
C LEU A 82 -5.25 16.55 -2.62
N GLN A 83 -4.43 17.56 -2.32
CA GLN A 83 -4.68 18.49 -1.23
C GLN A 83 -5.96 19.29 -1.46
N ARG A 84 -6.19 19.80 -2.69
CA ARG A 84 -7.45 20.47 -3.04
C ARG A 84 -8.65 19.54 -2.93
N GLU A 85 -8.52 18.29 -3.37
CA GLU A 85 -9.60 17.31 -3.29
C GLU A 85 -9.95 16.97 -1.84
N LYS A 86 -8.94 16.79 -0.99
CA LYS A 86 -9.13 16.62 0.45
C LYS A 86 -9.93 17.77 1.06
N GLU A 87 -9.55 19.01 0.77
CA GLU A 87 -10.25 20.20 1.28
C GLU A 87 -11.69 20.32 0.76
N ASN A 88 -11.95 19.90 -0.49
CA ASN A 88 -13.30 19.83 -1.04
C ASN A 88 -14.15 18.81 -0.26
N MET A 89 -13.62 17.59 -0.08
CA MET A 89 -14.31 16.51 0.61
C MET A 89 -14.57 16.85 2.08
N GLU A 90 -13.63 17.50 2.77
CA GLU A 90 -13.82 17.99 4.14
C GLU A 90 -14.96 19.00 4.22
N ARG A 91 -15.01 19.98 3.29
CA ARG A 91 -16.11 20.96 3.22
C ARG A 91 -17.47 20.31 2.98
N GLU A 92 -17.54 19.35 2.07
CA GLU A 92 -18.78 18.63 1.79
C GLU A 92 -19.21 17.77 2.99
N ASN A 93 -18.27 17.09 3.63
CA ASN A 93 -18.54 16.31 4.83
C ASN A 93 -19.11 17.18 5.97
N ASP A 94 -18.58 18.38 6.16
CA ASP A 94 -19.08 19.33 7.15
C ASP A 94 -20.46 19.88 6.81
N LEU A 95 -20.79 20.04 5.52
CA LEU A 95 -22.15 20.36 5.08
C LEU A 95 -23.12 19.21 5.38
N LEU A 96 -22.74 17.98 5.03
CA LEU A 96 -23.55 16.79 5.27
C LEU A 96 -23.76 16.53 6.76
N LYS A 97 -22.73 16.71 7.61
CA LYS A 97 -22.87 16.61 9.07
C LYS A 97 -23.88 17.60 9.64
N ARG A 98 -23.84 18.86 9.17
CA ARG A 98 -24.81 19.88 9.58
C ARG A 98 -26.22 19.53 9.13
N GLU A 99 -26.37 19.05 7.90
CA GLU A 99 -27.66 18.62 7.35
C GLU A 99 -28.22 17.42 8.12
N ASN A 100 -27.38 16.43 8.39
CA ASN A 100 -27.76 15.25 9.15
C ASN A 100 -28.22 15.63 10.56
N SER A 101 -27.48 16.51 11.24
CA SER A 101 -27.87 17.05 12.55
C SER A 101 -29.22 17.78 12.50
N ARG A 102 -29.45 18.56 11.44
CA ARG A 102 -30.74 19.25 11.22
C ARG A 102 -31.89 18.26 11.03
N LEU A 103 -31.69 17.20 10.25
CA LEU A 103 -32.70 16.17 10.02
C LEU A 103 -33.00 15.36 11.28
N LEU A 104 -31.98 15.01 12.07
CA LEU A 104 -32.15 14.34 13.36
C LEU A 104 -33.00 15.19 14.32
N SER A 105 -32.75 16.50 14.37
CA SER A 105 -33.55 17.44 15.16
C SER A 105 -35.02 17.46 14.72
N TYR A 106 -35.30 17.45 13.41
CA TYR A 106 -36.68 17.38 12.90
C TYR A 106 -37.41 16.07 13.27
N MET A 107 -36.67 14.96 13.37
CA MET A 107 -37.22 13.67 13.78
C MET A 107 -37.33 13.51 15.30
N GLY A 108 -36.88 14.49 16.10
CA GLY A 108 -36.83 14.39 17.57
C GLY A 108 -35.90 13.27 18.04
N LEU A 109 -34.88 12.94 17.24
CA LEU A 109 -33.87 11.92 17.51
C LEU A 109 -32.54 12.55 17.94
N ASP A 110 -32.55 13.82 18.34
CA ASP A 110 -31.40 14.43 18.99
C ASP A 110 -31.18 13.75 20.35
N PHE A 111 -29.96 13.26 20.56
CA PHE A 111 -29.58 12.55 21.79
C PHE A 111 -29.78 13.39 23.07
N ASP A 112 -29.90 14.72 22.94
CA ASP A 112 -30.09 15.66 24.04
C ASP A 112 -31.58 15.93 24.38
N SER A 113 -32.54 15.53 23.54
CA SER A 113 -33.98 15.75 23.79
C SER A 113 -34.77 14.46 23.94
N LEU A 114 -34.22 13.42 24.55
CA LEU A 114 -35.07 12.36 25.10
C LEU A 114 -36.00 12.98 26.14
N PRO A 115 -37.32 13.04 25.92
CA PRO A 115 -38.23 13.49 26.96
C PRO A 115 -38.16 12.43 28.05
N TYR A 116 -37.90 12.92 29.27
CA TYR A 116 -38.17 12.28 30.55
C TYR A 116 -39.02 11.02 30.41
N GLN A 117 -38.40 9.86 30.61
CA GLN A 117 -39.08 8.58 30.72
C GLN A 117 -40.17 8.76 31.78
N ALA A 118 -41.44 8.79 31.36
CA ALA A 118 -42.56 8.85 32.29
C ALA A 118 -42.42 7.65 33.24
N PRO A 119 -42.52 7.83 34.57
CA PRO A 119 -42.52 6.70 35.49
C PRO A 119 -43.65 5.77 35.06
N THR A 120 -43.30 4.54 34.71
CA THR A 120 -44.26 3.45 34.62
C THR A 120 -44.94 3.36 35.97
N SER A 121 -46.13 3.94 36.08
CA SER A 121 -46.96 3.84 37.27
C SER A 121 -47.47 2.41 37.33
N ASP A 122 -46.71 1.56 38.01
CA ASP A 122 -47.20 0.31 38.56
C ASP A 122 -48.30 0.64 39.58
N GLN A 123 -49.55 0.65 39.12
CA GLN A 123 -50.71 0.38 39.97
C GLN A 123 -51.58 -0.67 39.30
N GLY A 124 -51.42 -1.90 39.77
CA GLY A 124 -52.43 -2.93 39.57
C GLY A 124 -53.76 -2.53 40.21
N GLY A 125 -54.85 -3.01 39.64
CA GLY A 125 -56.18 -2.90 40.26
C GLY A 125 -57.29 -2.94 39.23
N ALA A 126 -58.12 -3.97 39.31
CA ALA A 126 -59.24 -4.26 38.42
C ALA A 126 -60.28 -3.12 38.32
N GLY A 127 -60.85 -2.94 37.13
CA GLY A 127 -62.03 -2.11 36.91
C GLY A 127 -62.48 -2.09 35.45
N GLN A 128 -63.56 -2.83 35.14
CA GLN A 128 -64.22 -2.80 33.83
C GLN A 128 -64.80 -1.41 33.54
N ASN A 129 -64.59 -0.90 32.31
CA ASN A 129 -65.42 0.13 31.70
C ASN A 129 -65.60 -0.17 30.20
N PRO A 130 -66.80 -0.55 29.74
CA PRO A 130 -67.12 -0.57 28.32
C PRO A 130 -67.51 0.83 27.85
N ARG A 131 -66.51 1.64 27.47
CA ARG A 131 -66.74 2.95 26.84
C ARG A 131 -65.76 3.15 25.70
N LEU A 132 -66.26 2.85 24.50
CA LEU A 132 -65.77 3.23 23.16
C LEU A 132 -64.56 4.19 23.18
N VAL A 133 -63.36 3.60 23.24
CA VAL A 133 -62.12 4.27 22.86
C VAL A 133 -61.99 4.03 21.37
N TYR A 134 -62.13 5.07 20.54
CA TYR A 134 -61.71 5.00 19.14
C TYR A 134 -60.19 4.82 19.14
N GLY A 135 -59.76 3.56 19.19
CA GLY A 135 -58.36 3.18 19.13
C GLY A 135 -57.86 3.31 17.71
N ASN A 136 -56.69 3.91 17.56
CA ASN A 136 -55.98 3.95 16.28
C ASN A 136 -55.86 2.52 15.70
N PRO A 137 -56.39 2.25 14.49
CA PRO A 137 -56.42 0.91 13.90
C PRO A 137 -55.04 0.32 13.59
N TYR A 138 -53.96 1.10 13.74
CA TYR A 138 -52.57 0.65 13.58
C TYR A 138 -51.88 0.25 14.89
N SER A 139 -52.57 0.27 16.03
CA SER A 139 -51.94 -0.03 17.34
C SER A 139 -51.59 -1.52 17.56
N GLY A 140 -51.97 -2.41 16.63
CA GLY A 140 -51.80 -3.86 16.78
C GLY A 140 -50.48 -4.44 16.26
N ILE A 141 -49.64 -3.65 15.59
CA ILE A 141 -48.37 -4.13 15.04
C ILE A 141 -47.28 -3.14 15.45
N GLN A 142 -46.95 -3.15 16.73
CA GLN A 142 -45.75 -2.50 17.26
C GLN A 142 -44.70 -3.59 17.46
N GLU A 143 -43.96 -3.90 16.40
CA GLU A 143 -42.82 -4.82 16.45
C GLU A 143 -41.62 -4.14 17.13
N SER A 144 -41.73 -3.87 18.43
CA SER A 144 -40.58 -3.54 19.29
C SER A 144 -41.04 -3.42 20.73
N SER A 145 -41.24 -4.56 21.37
CA SER A 145 -41.08 -4.78 22.82
C SER A 145 -41.31 -6.26 23.06
N ALA A 146 -40.24 -7.03 23.28
CA ALA A 146 -40.37 -8.42 23.67
C ALA A 146 -40.69 -8.51 25.17
N PRO A 147 -41.79 -9.19 25.52
CA PRO A 147 -41.80 -10.01 26.72
C PRO A 147 -42.15 -11.47 26.35
N GLY A 148 -41.23 -12.37 26.68
CA GLY A 148 -41.48 -13.77 27.06
C GLY A 148 -42.38 -14.65 26.18
N GLN A 149 -41.74 -15.61 25.48
CA GLN A 149 -42.24 -16.96 25.23
C GLN A 149 -43.67 -17.12 24.68
N LEU A 150 -43.78 -17.17 23.35
CA LEU A 150 -44.62 -18.17 22.71
C LEU A 150 -43.78 -18.87 21.66
N SER A 151 -43.56 -20.17 21.85
CA SER A 151 -42.87 -21.06 20.93
C SER A 151 -43.52 -20.96 19.54
N ILE A 152 -42.85 -20.29 18.61
CA ILE A 152 -43.19 -20.31 17.19
C ILE A 152 -42.90 -21.73 16.71
N LYS A 153 -43.92 -22.60 16.71
CA LYS A 153 -43.80 -23.99 16.23
C LYS A 153 -43.79 -24.12 14.70
N LYS A 154 -43.86 -23.03 13.94
CA LYS A 154 -43.85 -23.05 12.46
C LYS A 154 -43.14 -21.85 11.87
N CYS A 155 -42.26 -22.10 10.90
CA CYS A 155 -41.66 -21.06 10.07
C CYS A 155 -42.72 -20.47 9.13
N PRO A 156 -42.97 -19.15 9.10
CA PRO A 156 -43.99 -18.55 8.24
C PRO A 156 -43.71 -18.70 6.74
N THR A 157 -42.49 -19.10 6.37
CA THR A 157 -42.04 -19.16 4.97
C THR A 157 -42.10 -20.57 4.38
N CYS A 158 -42.11 -21.62 5.22
CA CYS A 158 -42.21 -23.00 4.79
C CYS A 158 -43.00 -23.77 5.87
N ASN A 159 -44.27 -24.09 5.57
CA ASN A 159 -45.17 -24.80 6.48
C ASN A 159 -44.70 -26.25 6.74
N SER A 160 -43.67 -26.43 7.57
CA SER A 160 -43.18 -27.73 8.00
C SER A 160 -43.11 -27.76 9.53
N ASP A 161 -43.65 -28.84 10.10
CA ASP A 161 -43.62 -29.11 11.53
C ASP A 161 -42.21 -29.58 11.93
N LEU A 162 -41.47 -28.74 12.67
CA LEU A 162 -40.24 -29.17 13.35
C LEU A 162 -40.66 -30.03 14.54
N ALA A 163 -40.59 -31.35 14.36
CA ALA A 163 -40.68 -32.28 15.48
C ALA A 163 -39.44 -32.08 16.36
N ASP A 164 -39.67 -31.91 17.66
CA ASP A 164 -38.67 -31.87 18.71
C ASP A 164 -37.91 -33.21 18.72
N ASP A 165 -36.82 -33.33 17.98
CA ASP A 165 -35.74 -34.26 18.34
C ASP A 165 -34.42 -33.88 17.65
N ILE A 166 -33.42 -33.60 18.48
CA ILE A 166 -31.98 -33.64 18.20
C ILE A 166 -31.49 -32.70 17.08
N PHE A 167 -31.05 -31.51 17.49
CA PHE A 167 -30.29 -30.56 16.67
C PHE A 167 -29.00 -31.19 16.11
N ASP A 168 -28.94 -31.43 14.80
CA ASP A 168 -27.73 -31.77 14.06
C ASP A 168 -27.35 -30.64 13.07
N PRO A 169 -26.21 -29.95 13.25
CA PRO A 169 -25.77 -28.83 12.41
C PRO A 169 -25.53 -29.18 10.93
N THR A 170 -25.46 -30.47 10.60
CA THR A 170 -25.19 -30.92 9.21
C THR A 170 -26.43 -30.83 8.30
N LEU A 171 -27.65 -30.82 8.86
CA LEU A 171 -28.88 -30.72 8.08
C LEU A 171 -29.16 -29.29 7.57
N GLU A 172 -28.75 -28.26 8.32
CA GLU A 172 -28.83 -26.85 7.89
C GLU A 172 -28.00 -26.60 6.63
N GLN A 173 -26.82 -27.22 6.52
CA GLN A 173 -25.89 -26.97 5.42
C GLN A 173 -26.38 -27.58 4.08
N GLN A 174 -27.06 -28.72 4.11
CA GLN A 174 -27.70 -29.29 2.91
C GLN A 174 -29.01 -28.59 2.53
N HIS A 175 -29.78 -28.10 3.52
CA HIS A 175 -31.01 -27.36 3.24
C HIS A 175 -30.73 -25.95 2.68
N MET A 176 -29.68 -25.27 3.17
CA MET A 176 -29.19 -24.00 2.64
C MET A 176 -28.69 -24.12 1.19
N GLN A 177 -28.02 -25.22 0.82
CA GLN A 177 -27.58 -25.46 -0.56
C GLN A 177 -28.73 -25.66 -1.55
N SER A 178 -29.91 -26.08 -1.08
CA SER A 178 -31.09 -26.28 -1.92
C SER A 178 -31.92 -25.00 -2.13
N LEU A 179 -31.62 -23.94 -1.37
CA LEU A 179 -32.42 -22.71 -1.31
C LEU A 179 -31.70 -21.48 -1.91
N CYS A 180 -30.47 -21.63 -2.39
CA CYS A 180 -29.66 -20.54 -2.92
C CYS A 180 -28.97 -20.90 -4.24
N LEU A 181 -28.90 -19.95 -5.15
CA LEU A 181 -28.17 -19.99 -6.42
C LEU A 181 -26.87 -19.21 -6.26
N ASN A 182 -25.74 -19.83 -6.56
CA ASN A 182 -24.42 -19.20 -6.46
C ASN A 182 -23.91 -18.83 -7.85
N CYS A 183 -23.47 -17.59 -8.02
CA CYS A 183 -22.88 -17.13 -9.28
C CYS A 183 -21.49 -17.76 -9.45
N PRO A 184 -21.22 -18.52 -10.53
CA PRO A 184 -19.95 -19.22 -10.71
C PRO A 184 -18.78 -18.29 -11.09
N ILE A 185 -19.03 -16.99 -11.27
CA ILE A 185 -18.05 -16.01 -11.76
C ILE A 185 -17.54 -15.12 -10.63
N CYS A 186 -18.39 -14.79 -9.65
CA CYS A 186 -18.04 -13.87 -8.57
C CYS A 186 -18.51 -14.32 -7.17
N ASP A 187 -18.94 -15.59 -7.06
CA ASP A 187 -19.35 -16.25 -5.81
C ASP A 187 -20.45 -15.51 -5.01
N LYS A 188 -21.21 -14.63 -5.67
CA LYS A 188 -22.40 -13.99 -5.09
C LYS A 188 -23.52 -15.02 -4.94
N VAL A 189 -24.15 -15.03 -3.77
CA VAL A 189 -25.22 -15.95 -3.41
C VAL A 189 -26.57 -15.24 -3.55
N PHE A 190 -27.51 -15.89 -4.22
CA PHE A 190 -28.86 -15.38 -4.47
C PHE A 190 -29.90 -16.39 -3.94
N PRO A 191 -31.06 -15.94 -3.43
CA PRO A 191 -32.14 -16.86 -3.07
C PRO A 191 -32.70 -17.61 -4.30
N ALA A 192 -33.05 -18.88 -4.16
CA ALA A 192 -33.61 -19.69 -5.26
C ALA A 192 -34.96 -19.17 -5.80
N LYS A 193 -35.65 -18.32 -5.03
CA LYS A 193 -36.89 -17.63 -5.44
C LYS A 193 -36.62 -16.50 -6.44
N GLU A 194 -35.39 -16.01 -6.54
CA GLU A 194 -34.98 -14.85 -7.34
C GLU A 194 -34.22 -15.26 -8.60
N LYS A 195 -34.72 -16.30 -9.30
CA LYS A 195 -34.05 -16.87 -10.48
C LYS A 195 -33.77 -15.83 -11.57
N GLN A 196 -34.70 -14.91 -11.84
CA GLN A 196 -34.51 -13.89 -12.88
C GLN A 196 -33.33 -12.96 -12.57
N ILE A 197 -33.19 -12.55 -11.31
CA ILE A 197 -32.12 -11.65 -10.86
C ILE A 197 -30.77 -12.35 -10.94
N PHE A 198 -30.73 -13.65 -10.61
CA PHE A 198 -29.55 -14.48 -10.77
C PHE A 198 -29.12 -14.58 -12.24
N GLU A 199 -30.04 -14.88 -13.16
CA GLU A 199 -29.73 -14.99 -14.60
C GLU A 199 -29.25 -13.65 -15.19
N ASP A 200 -29.93 -12.55 -14.86
CA ASP A 200 -29.52 -11.19 -15.29
C ASP A 200 -28.13 -10.85 -14.75
N HIS A 201 -27.83 -11.21 -13.49
CA HIS A 201 -26.52 -11.01 -12.89
C HIS A 201 -25.41 -11.83 -13.58
N VAL A 202 -25.68 -13.09 -13.93
CA VAL A 202 -24.73 -13.93 -14.68
C VAL A 202 -24.49 -13.34 -16.08
N PHE A 203 -25.54 -12.81 -16.72
CA PHE A 203 -25.44 -12.17 -18.03
C PHE A 203 -24.55 -10.91 -18.02
N CYS A 204 -24.55 -10.13 -16.94
CA CYS A 204 -23.70 -8.94 -16.80
C CYS A 204 -22.19 -9.26 -16.87
N HIS A 205 -21.76 -10.48 -16.58
CA HIS A 205 -20.34 -10.87 -16.72
C HIS A 205 -19.94 -11.22 -18.16
N THR A 206 -20.90 -11.33 -19.07
CA THR A 206 -20.68 -11.69 -20.48
C THR A 206 -20.68 -10.47 -21.42
N LEU A 207 -21.01 -9.28 -20.89
CA LEU A 207 -20.97 -7.99 -21.58
C LEU A 207 -19.67 -7.25 -21.29
#